data_AF-A0A448ZFH6-F1
#
_entry.id   AF-A0A448ZFH6-F1
#
_cell.length_a   1.000
_cell.length_b   1.000
_cell.length_c   1.000
_cell.angle_alpha   90.00
_cell.angle_beta   90.00
_cell.angle_gamma   90.00
#
_symmetry.space_group_name_H-M   'P 1'
#
loop_
_entity.id
_entity.type
_entity.pdbx_description
1 polymer ?
#
loop_
_entity_poly.entity_id
_entity_poly.type
_entity_poly.pdbx_seq_one_letter_code
_entity_poly.pdbx_strand_id
1 'polypeptide(L)'
;MKFVVLLLSTLSLVNAFGSFGSKKASPAATSPLPTFDKNTGKWSPAPNAEEPYGIGRTLLGNGPVPAFTRLTQSEDYMQAVYKFQASEKCTVRYAQGNMDAYFENPNDWAYQRKVEESGGYKKKYGEPIPQKQVILTVVWGVGITGLLGKGLLTFVSYKLGN
;
A
#
# COMPACT_ATOMS: atom_id res chain seq x y z
N MET A 1 -17.66 38.80 -30.25
CA MET A 1 -18.09 37.38 -30.21
C MET A 1 -17.97 36.90 -28.77
N LYS A 2 -19.07 36.39 -28.19
CA LYS A 2 -19.19 36.06 -26.77
C LYS A 2 -18.59 34.66 -26.52
N PHE A 3 -17.52 34.59 -25.72
CA PHE A 3 -16.99 33.33 -25.20
C PHE A 3 -17.92 32.82 -24.10
N VAL A 4 -18.71 31.79 -24.40
CA VAL A 4 -19.48 31.05 -23.40
C VAL A 4 -18.62 29.89 -22.94
N VAL A 5 -17.94 30.06 -21.82
CA VAL A 5 -17.29 28.99 -21.06
C VAL A 5 -18.41 28.21 -20.37
N LEU A 6 -18.81 27.08 -20.96
CA LEU A 6 -19.81 26.19 -20.39
C LEU A 6 -19.10 25.18 -19.47
N LEU A 7 -18.79 25.64 -18.25
CA LEU A 7 -18.30 24.81 -17.15
C LEU A 7 -19.50 24.06 -16.55
N LEU A 8 -19.92 22.98 -17.20
CA LEU A 8 -21.04 22.16 -16.72
C LEU A 8 -20.53 21.17 -15.67
N SER A 9 -20.61 21.62 -14.43
CA SER A 9 -20.54 20.84 -13.21
C SER A 9 -21.62 19.75 -13.20
N THR A 10 -21.26 18.51 -13.56
CA THR A 10 -21.99 17.32 -13.12
C THR A 10 -21.32 16.77 -11.86
N LEU A 11 -21.64 17.37 -10.71
CA LEU A 11 -21.43 16.73 -9.41
C LEU A 11 -22.44 15.60 -9.26
N SER A 12 -22.13 14.45 -9.85
CA SER A 12 -22.75 13.20 -9.43
C SER A 12 -22.01 12.76 -8.16
N LEU A 13 -22.65 12.88 -7.00
CA LEU A 13 -22.18 12.27 -5.75
C LEU A 13 -22.18 10.74 -5.93
N VAL A 14 -21.10 10.21 -6.51
CA VAL A 14 -20.82 8.78 -6.48
C VAL A 14 -20.48 8.42 -5.04
N ASN A 15 -21.42 7.79 -4.34
CA ASN A 15 -21.16 7.08 -3.09
C ASN A 15 -20.24 5.88 -3.38
N ALA A 16 -18.95 6.13 -3.64
CA ALA A 16 -17.99 5.12 -4.05
C ALA A 16 -17.30 4.40 -2.87
N PHE A 17 -17.61 4.78 -1.62
CA PHE A 17 -17.06 4.15 -0.43
C PHE A 17 -18.18 3.48 0.38
N GLY A 18 -18.61 2.31 -0.07
CA GLY A 18 -19.45 1.42 0.71
C GLY A 18 -18.69 0.85 1.91
N SER A 19 -19.38 0.75 3.05
CA SER A 19 -18.91 0.21 4.32
C SER A 19 -18.18 -1.13 4.17
N PHE A 20 -16.96 -1.19 4.68
CA PHE A 20 -16.07 -2.35 4.55
C PHE A 20 -16.35 -3.37 5.66
N GLY A 21 -16.96 -4.49 5.28
CA GLY A 21 -17.17 -5.63 6.17
C GLY A 21 -15.84 -6.14 6.75
N SER A 22 -15.73 -6.13 8.07
CA SER A 22 -14.58 -6.67 8.80
C SER A 22 -14.59 -8.19 8.76
N LYS A 23 -13.77 -8.81 7.91
CA LYS A 23 -13.47 -10.25 8.06
C LYS A 23 -12.61 -10.45 9.33
N LYS A 24 -13.07 -11.30 10.25
CA LYS A 24 -12.33 -11.72 11.45
C LYS A 24 -10.99 -12.36 11.03
N ALA A 25 -9.91 -11.94 11.69
CA ALA A 25 -8.59 -12.55 11.52
C ALA A 25 -8.57 -13.92 12.21
N SER A 26 -7.94 -14.91 11.57
CA SER A 26 -7.64 -16.21 12.17
C SER A 26 -6.58 -16.09 13.27
N PRO A 27 -6.59 -16.99 14.28
CA PRO A 27 -5.59 -16.98 15.35
C PRO A 27 -4.20 -17.35 14.80
N ALA A 28 -3.18 -16.73 15.38
CA ALA A 28 -1.78 -16.85 14.98
C ALA A 28 -1.28 -18.29 15.14
N ALA A 29 -1.00 -18.97 14.03
CA ALA A 29 0.01 -20.02 14.03
C ALA A 29 1.36 -19.37 14.33
N THR A 30 2.15 -19.96 15.22
CA THR A 30 3.49 -19.49 15.57
C THR A 30 4.36 -19.49 14.31
N SER A 31 4.45 -18.34 13.66
CA SER A 31 5.25 -18.17 12.44
C SER A 31 6.72 -18.40 12.80
N PRO A 32 7.46 -19.21 12.01
CA PRO A 32 8.87 -19.43 12.28
C PRO A 32 9.62 -18.09 12.20
N LEU A 33 10.44 -17.81 13.22
CA LEU A 33 11.05 -16.49 13.43
C LEU A 33 12.42 -16.38 12.75
N PRO A 34 12.75 -15.20 12.19
CA PRO A 34 14.07 -14.97 11.62
C PRO A 34 15.15 -14.96 12.70
N THR A 35 16.37 -15.31 12.31
CA THR A 35 17.53 -15.41 13.22
C THR A 35 18.53 -14.30 12.92
N PHE A 36 19.06 -13.68 13.97
CA PHE A 36 20.13 -12.69 13.85
C PHE A 36 21.50 -13.37 13.89
N ASP A 37 22.29 -13.18 12.84
CA ASP A 37 23.67 -13.62 12.79
C ASP A 37 24.58 -12.53 13.37
N LYS A 38 25.25 -12.86 14.48
CA LYS A 38 26.15 -11.94 15.19
C LYS A 38 27.44 -11.65 14.42
N ASN A 39 27.86 -12.53 13.52
CA ASN A 39 29.10 -12.36 12.77
C ASN A 39 28.92 -11.38 11.61
N THR A 40 27.77 -11.44 10.94
CA THR A 40 27.45 -10.59 9.78
C THR A 40 26.62 -9.36 10.15
N GLY A 41 26.00 -9.34 11.33
CA GLY A 41 25.09 -8.28 11.76
C GLY A 41 23.78 -8.25 10.96
N LYS A 42 23.44 -9.34 10.25
CA LYS A 42 22.25 -9.44 9.40
C LYS A 42 21.25 -10.46 9.96
N TRP A 43 19.98 -10.21 9.67
CA TRP A 43 18.87 -11.12 9.89
C TRP A 43 18.69 -12.04 8.69
N SER A 44 18.45 -13.32 8.98
CA SER A 44 18.15 -14.35 8.00
C SER A 44 16.73 -14.89 8.23
N PRO A 45 15.97 -15.18 7.17
CA PRO A 45 14.64 -15.76 7.29
C PRO A 45 14.70 -17.13 7.96
N ALA A 46 13.59 -17.52 8.60
CA ALA A 46 13.46 -18.84 9.18
C ALA A 46 13.38 -19.92 8.09
N PRO A 47 13.86 -21.15 8.36
CA PRO A 47 13.61 -22.28 7.47
C PRO A 47 12.09 -22.51 7.36
N ASN A 48 11.58 -22.60 6.12
CA ASN A 48 10.14 -22.69 5.81
C ASN A 48 9.31 -21.46 6.23
N ALA A 49 9.90 -20.27 6.25
CA ALA A 49 9.14 -19.03 6.41
C ALA A 49 8.09 -18.86 5.30
N GLU A 50 6.97 -18.23 5.64
CA GLU A 50 6.03 -17.74 4.65
C GLU A 50 6.72 -16.76 3.69
N GLU A 51 6.32 -16.75 2.43
CA GLU A 51 6.87 -15.82 1.45
C GLU A 51 6.35 -14.38 1.67
N PRO A 52 7.23 -13.36 1.60
CA PRO A 52 6.83 -11.96 1.51
C PRO A 52 5.86 -11.73 0.34
N TYR A 53 4.92 -10.80 0.48
CA TYR A 53 4.03 -10.47 -0.63
C TYR A 53 4.74 -9.61 -1.69
N GLY A 54 4.30 -9.77 -2.94
CA GLY A 54 4.89 -9.08 -4.10
C GLY A 54 4.71 -7.56 -4.11
N ILE A 55 5.46 -6.89 -5.00
CA ILE A 55 5.51 -5.42 -5.09
C ILE A 55 4.15 -4.78 -5.40
N GLY A 56 3.32 -5.45 -6.20
CA GLY A 56 2.00 -4.95 -6.57
C GLY A 56 1.09 -4.72 -5.36
N ARG A 57 1.21 -5.54 -4.31
CA ARG A 57 0.45 -5.33 -3.06
C ARG A 57 0.93 -4.09 -2.32
N THR A 58 2.24 -3.83 -2.24
CA THR A 58 2.76 -2.59 -1.65
C THR A 58 2.25 -1.39 -2.44
N LEU A 59 2.44 -1.40 -3.76
CA LEU A 59 2.05 -0.28 -4.61
C LEU A 59 0.56 0.05 -4.49
N LEU A 60 -0.30 -0.96 -4.55
CA LEU A 60 -1.75 -0.76 -4.54
C LEU A 60 -2.34 -0.44 -3.16
N GLY A 61 -1.70 -0.84 -2.06
CA GLY A 61 -2.30 -0.69 -0.73
C GLY A 61 -1.50 0.12 0.27
N ASN A 62 -0.27 0.51 -0.05
CA ASN A 62 0.59 1.40 0.74
C ASN A 62 1.23 2.51 -0.12
N GLY A 63 0.96 2.51 -1.42
CA GLY A 63 1.38 3.57 -2.32
C GLY A 63 2.80 3.40 -2.90
N PRO A 64 3.23 4.40 -3.68
CA PRO A 64 4.46 4.30 -4.47
C PRO A 64 5.73 4.41 -3.63
N VAL A 65 5.72 5.18 -2.54
CA VAL A 65 6.92 5.41 -1.71
C VAL A 65 7.50 4.08 -1.18
N PRO A 66 6.77 3.26 -0.41
CA PRO A 66 7.30 1.98 0.05
C PRO A 66 7.59 1.02 -1.11
N ALA A 67 6.86 1.11 -2.23
CA ALA A 67 7.16 0.28 -3.41
C ALA A 67 8.54 0.64 -3.99
N PHE A 68 8.86 1.93 -4.13
CA PHE A 68 10.19 2.37 -4.57
C PHE A 68 11.28 2.02 -3.56
N THR A 69 11.03 2.15 -2.26
CA THR A 69 11.98 1.72 -1.22
C THR A 69 12.31 0.24 -1.37
N ARG A 70 11.30 -0.62 -1.57
CA ARG A 70 11.52 -2.06 -1.78
C ARG A 70 12.35 -2.38 -3.03
N LEU A 71 12.18 -1.60 -4.09
CA LEU A 71 12.89 -1.81 -5.35
C LEU A 71 14.33 -1.29 -5.32
N THR A 72 14.58 -0.20 -4.61
CA THR A 72 15.88 0.50 -4.61
C THR A 72 16.75 0.17 -3.39
N GLN A 73 16.15 -0.27 -2.29
CA GLN A 73 16.78 -0.56 -1.00
C GLN A 73 16.30 -1.93 -0.48
N SER A 74 16.25 -2.93 -1.37
CA SER A 74 15.63 -4.23 -1.08
C SER A 74 16.23 -4.96 0.12
N GLU A 75 17.57 -4.98 0.23
CA GLU A 75 18.27 -5.62 1.35
C GLU A 75 17.93 -4.95 2.69
N ASP A 76 18.16 -3.63 2.80
CA ASP A 76 17.90 -2.88 4.03
C ASP A 76 16.44 -2.93 4.44
N TYR A 77 15.53 -2.86 3.46
CA TYR A 77 14.11 -3.05 3.69
C TYR A 77 13.81 -4.43 4.30
N MET A 78 14.33 -5.51 3.72
CA MET A 78 14.08 -6.86 4.25
C MET A 78 14.74 -7.08 5.62
N GLN A 79 15.89 -6.47 5.87
CA GLN A 79 16.50 -6.46 7.21
C GLN A 79 15.60 -5.78 8.24
N ALA A 80 14.96 -4.65 7.90
CA ALA A 80 13.99 -3.99 8.76
C ALA A 80 12.74 -4.87 8.99
N VAL A 81 12.23 -5.53 7.94
CA VAL A 81 11.11 -6.48 8.04
C VAL A 81 11.44 -7.62 8.99
N TYR A 82 12.58 -8.28 8.83
CA TYR A 82 12.96 -9.41 9.68
C TYR A 82 13.22 -8.99 11.12
N LYS A 83 13.86 -7.84 11.34
CA LYS A 83 14.03 -7.27 12.68
C LYS A 83 12.67 -7.04 13.35
N PHE A 84 11.73 -6.42 12.65
CA PHE A 84 10.38 -6.19 13.16
C PHE A 84 9.66 -7.51 13.44
N GLN A 85 9.77 -8.49 12.53
CA GLN A 85 9.18 -9.80 12.67
C GLN A 85 9.69 -10.52 13.93
N ALA A 86 11.00 -10.47 14.20
CA ALA A 86 11.59 -11.04 15.40
C ALA A 86 11.13 -10.32 16.67
N SER A 87 11.09 -8.99 16.67
CA SER A 87 10.67 -8.19 17.82
C SER A 87 9.20 -8.41 18.19
N GLU A 88 8.31 -8.39 17.21
CA GLU A 88 6.85 -8.49 17.42
C GLU A 88 6.33 -9.93 17.34
N LYS A 89 7.21 -10.89 17.04
CA LYS A 89 6.90 -12.33 16.89
C LYS A 89 5.71 -12.59 15.98
N CYS A 90 5.71 -11.94 14.82
CA CYS A 90 4.60 -11.95 13.87
C CYS A 90 4.95 -12.69 12.57
N THR A 91 3.99 -12.78 11.64
CA THR A 91 4.25 -13.30 10.29
C THR A 91 5.06 -12.31 9.47
N VAL A 92 5.83 -12.80 8.50
CA VAL A 92 6.63 -11.94 7.62
C VAL A 92 5.75 -10.95 6.85
N ARG A 93 4.51 -11.33 6.48
CA ARG A 93 3.57 -10.45 5.77
C ARG A 93 3.07 -9.33 6.67
N TYR A 94 2.77 -9.61 7.93
CA TYR A 94 2.38 -8.57 8.88
C TYR A 94 3.54 -7.61 9.15
N ALA A 95 4.76 -8.13 9.30
CA ALA A 95 5.97 -7.33 9.45
C ALA A 95 6.22 -6.44 8.23
N GLN A 96 6.11 -7.01 7.03
CA GLN A 96 6.26 -6.30 5.76
C GLN A 96 5.21 -5.19 5.61
N GLY A 97 3.95 -5.47 5.96
CA GLY A 97 2.88 -4.47 5.94
C GLY A 97 3.10 -3.33 6.93
N ASN A 98 3.72 -3.61 8.08
CA ASN A 98 4.11 -2.58 9.04
C ASN A 98 5.23 -1.70 8.50
N MET A 99 6.27 -2.31 7.90
CA MET A 99 7.37 -1.54 7.29
C MET A 99 6.87 -0.70 6.12
N ASP A 100 5.98 -1.24 5.27
CA ASP A 100 5.35 -0.46 4.20
C ASP A 100 4.62 0.78 4.72
N ALA A 101 3.84 0.64 5.82
CA ALA A 101 3.15 1.76 6.44
C ALA A 101 4.10 2.76 7.10
N TYR A 102 5.19 2.28 7.72
CA TYR A 102 6.23 3.14 8.27
C TYR A 102 6.88 4.00 7.17
N PHE A 103 7.28 3.40 6.05
CA PHE A 103 7.92 4.12 4.95
C PHE A 103 6.94 5.05 4.20
N GLU A 104 5.65 4.71 4.17
CA GLU A 104 4.61 5.58 3.63
C GLU A 104 4.45 6.86 4.47
N ASN A 105 4.25 6.71 5.79
CA ASN A 105 4.11 7.82 6.71
C ASN A 105 4.52 7.43 8.15
N PRO A 106 5.75 7.77 8.58
CA PRO A 106 6.26 7.39 9.89
C PRO A 106 5.45 7.97 11.07
N ASN A 107 4.90 9.18 10.91
CA ASN A 107 4.16 9.86 11.98
C ASN A 107 2.80 9.20 12.21
N ASP A 108 2.09 8.90 11.13
CA ASP A 108 0.80 8.20 11.18
C ASP A 108 0.97 6.76 11.69
N TRP A 109 2.02 6.08 11.24
CA TRP A 109 2.37 4.75 11.74
C TRP A 109 2.64 4.76 13.25
N ALA A 110 3.45 5.70 13.74
CA ALA A 110 3.76 5.82 15.16
C ALA A 110 2.52 6.14 16.01
N TYR A 111 1.62 6.99 15.49
CA TYR A 111 0.33 7.25 16.14
C TYR A 111 -0.53 5.99 16.22
N GLN A 112 -0.67 5.25 15.12
CA GLN A 112 -1.44 4.01 15.11
C GLN A 112 -0.87 2.96 16.07
N ARG A 113 0.47 2.82 16.15
CA ARG A 113 1.10 1.94 17.14
C ARG A 113 0.75 2.31 18.58
N LYS A 114 0.78 3.59 18.93
CA LYS A 114 0.34 4.05 20.26
C LYS A 114 -1.13 3.72 20.54
N VAL A 115 -1.99 3.89 19.54
CA VAL A 115 -3.42 3.52 19.65
C VAL A 115 -3.60 2.01 19.84
N GLU A 116 -2.82 1.18 19.14
CA GLU A 116 -2.82 -0.27 19.30
C GLU A 116 -2.38 -0.68 20.71
N GLU A 117 -1.31 -0.06 21.22
CA GLU A 117 -0.76 -0.29 22.56
C GLU A 117 -1.76 0.12 23.65
N SER A 118 -2.53 1.19 23.44
CA SER A 118 -3.59 1.61 24.36
C SER A 118 -4.87 0.74 24.27
N GLY A 119 -4.84 -0.37 23.53
CA GLY A 119 -5.98 -1.27 23.36
C GLY A 119 -7.02 -0.81 22.32
N GLY A 120 -6.68 0.20 21.53
CA GLY A 120 -7.51 0.70 20.43
C GLY A 120 -7.51 -0.22 19.21
N TYR A 121 -7.96 0.32 18.08
CA TYR A 121 -8.09 -0.45 16.85
C TYR A 121 -6.74 -0.95 16.34
N LYS A 122 -6.63 -2.28 16.14
CA LYS A 122 -5.45 -2.92 15.52
C LYS A 122 -5.57 -2.98 14.01
N LYS A 123 -4.68 -2.26 13.32
CA LYS A 123 -4.66 -2.25 11.86
C LYS A 123 -4.15 -3.59 11.34
N LYS A 124 -4.82 -4.09 10.32
CA LYS A 124 -4.52 -5.37 9.69
C LYS A 124 -3.47 -5.22 8.60
N TYR A 125 -2.23 -5.00 9.02
CA TYR A 125 -1.09 -4.89 8.12
C TYR A 125 -0.84 -6.19 7.35
N GLY A 126 -0.44 -6.08 6.09
CA GLY A 126 -0.03 -7.22 5.26
C GLY A 126 -1.15 -8.10 4.72
N GLU A 127 -2.39 -7.85 5.13
CA GLU A 127 -3.56 -8.58 4.60
C GLU A 127 -3.78 -8.31 3.10
N PRO A 128 -4.29 -9.30 2.35
CA PRO A 128 -4.65 -9.13 0.96
C PRO A 128 -5.65 -7.98 0.77
N ILE A 129 -5.45 -7.17 -0.27
CA ILE A 129 -6.43 -6.17 -0.67
C ILE A 129 -7.65 -6.93 -1.22
N PRO A 130 -8.88 -6.58 -0.80
CA PRO A 130 -10.09 -7.14 -1.39
C PRO A 130 -10.07 -7.03 -2.92
N GLN A 131 -10.26 -8.15 -3.63
CA GLN A 131 -10.20 -8.20 -5.10
C GLN A 131 -11.10 -7.15 -5.78
N LYS A 132 -12.27 -6.88 -5.21
CA LYS A 132 -13.19 -5.83 -5.70
C LYS A 132 -12.56 -4.44 -5.66
N GLN A 133 -11.79 -4.11 -4.62
CA GLN A 133 -11.09 -2.83 -4.51
C GLN A 133 -9.98 -2.74 -5.57
N VAL A 134 -9.21 -3.82 -5.76
CA VAL A 134 -8.15 -3.86 -6.78
C VAL A 134 -8.73 -3.59 -8.18
N ILE A 135 -9.78 -4.32 -8.55
CA ILE A 135 -10.44 -4.16 -9.87
C ILE A 135 -10.96 -2.73 -10.02
N LEU A 136 -11.64 -2.20 -8.99
CA LEU A 136 -12.19 -0.86 -9.02
C LEU A 136 -11.08 0.20 -9.22
N THR A 137 -9.99 0.12 -8.46
CA THR A 137 -8.85 1.03 -8.59
C THR A 137 -8.22 0.98 -9.98
N VAL A 138 -8.07 -0.21 -10.57
CA VAL A 138 -7.51 -0.34 -11.93
C VAL A 138 -8.45 0.24 -12.98
N VAL A 139 -9.75 -0.08 -12.91
CA VAL A 139 -10.75 0.43 -13.87
C VAL A 139 -10.82 1.95 -13.85
N TRP A 140 -10.90 2.56 -12.67
CA TRP A 140 -10.89 4.02 -12.54
C TRP A 140 -9.56 4.63 -12.95
N GLY A 141 -8.43 4.03 -12.56
CA GLY A 141 -7.10 4.50 -12.94
C GLY A 141 -6.92 4.55 -14.45
N VAL A 142 -7.26 3.47 -15.15
CA VAL A 142 -7.19 3.40 -16.63
C VAL A 142 -8.19 4.36 -17.26
N GLY A 143 -9.43 4.40 -16.78
CA GLY A 143 -10.48 5.27 -17.31
C GLY A 143 -10.12 6.75 -17.22
N ILE A 144 -9.70 7.22 -16.04
CA ILE A 144 -9.30 8.61 -15.81
C ILE A 144 -8.06 8.96 -16.64
N THR A 145 -7.05 8.09 -16.64
CA THR A 145 -5.81 8.33 -17.41
C THR A 145 -6.10 8.44 -18.91
N GLY A 146 -6.97 7.57 -19.45
CA GLY A 146 -7.40 7.63 -20.85
C GLY A 146 -8.13 8.92 -21.19
N LEU A 147 -9.04 9.39 -20.32
CA LEU A 147 -9.76 10.65 -20.50
C LEU A 147 -8.81 11.85 -20.48
N LEU A 148 -7.86 11.90 -19.55
CA LEU A 148 -6.86 12.96 -19.46
C LEU A 148 -5.94 12.96 -20.68
N GLY A 149 -5.48 11.79 -21.13
CA GLY A 149 -4.67 11.66 -22.34
C GLY A 149 -5.38 12.16 -23.59
N LYS A 150 -6.66 11.79 -23.76
CA LYS A 150 -7.49 12.31 -24.86
C LYS A 150 -7.68 13.82 -24.78
N GLY A 151 -7.93 14.36 -23.59
CA GLY A 151 -8.04 15.80 -23.36
C GLY A 151 -6.76 16.54 -23.75
N LEU A 152 -5.60 16.05 -23.31
CA LEU A 152 -4.30 16.61 -23.64
C LEU A 152 -4.05 16.61 -25.16
N LEU A 153 -4.28 15.48 -25.83
CA LEU A 153 -4.14 15.36 -27.28
C LEU A 153 -5.06 16.33 -28.03
N THR A 154 -6.29 16.51 -27.55
CA THR A 154 -7.24 17.44 -28.16
C THR A 154 -6.81 18.90 -27.97
N PHE A 155 -6.31 19.26 -26.79
CA PHE A 155 -5.77 20.59 -26.49
C PHE A 155 -4.54 20.92 -27.35
N VAL A 156 -3.61 19.98 -27.48
CA VAL A 156 -2.40 20.13 -28.29
C VAL A 156 -2.76 20.30 -29.77
N SER A 157 -3.67 19.48 -30.30
CA SER A 157 -4.18 19.62 -31.68
C SER A 157 -4.86 20.97 -31.92
N TYR A 158 -5.62 21.50 -30.95
CA TYR A 158 -6.25 22.82 -31.05
C TYR A 158 -5.22 23.97 -31.03
N LYS A 159 -4.13 23.83 -30.29
CA LYS A 159 -3.07 24.85 -30.18
C LYS A 159 -2.08 24.86 -31.35
N LEU A 160 -1.85 23.73 -32.00
CA LEU A 160 -0.93 23.58 -33.15
C LEU A 160 -1.63 23.67 -34.51
N GLY A 161 -2.97 23.54 -34.54
CA GLY A 161 -3.79 23.67 -35.75
C GLY A 161 -4.26 25.10 -36.06
N ASN A 162 -3.84 26.09 -35.26
CA ASN A 162 -3.97 27.54 -35.49
C ASN A 162 -2.57 28.15 -35.58
#